data_AF-A0A959FL16-F1
#
_entry.id   AF-A0A959FL16-F1
#
_cell.length_a   1.000
_cell.length_b   1.000
_cell.length_c   1.000
_cell.angle_alpha   90.00
_cell.angle_beta   90.00
_cell.angle_gamma   90.00
#
_symmetry.space_group_name_H-M   'P 1'
#
loop_
_entity.id
_entity.type
_entity.pdbx_description
1 polymer ?
#
loop_
_entity_poly.entity_id
_entity_poly.type
_entity_poly.pdbx_seq_one_letter_code
_entity_poly.pdbx_strand_id
1 'polypeptide(L)'
;MAAPDKVLMLIRSLSAAEKRYFHRHTQHHGRREPHYWQLYRFIEQWPGDDWPLATELPDFPFRDHVAVVKNQLYERLLDALHLYYLENQPEEQLKRWLHQAHLLLRRGQPDGARKRSQQARQWIEDQAAWTYWPELMELDRQIMEFTFREKDQGAALQAWQEDYRYGLEQLLSALPYAGLKARIAHQHLRRVSLPENELAAFRHEWSELPITEQPGAAADYYQAQALLAFMERQPMEARAANERLLSVLADQDPARHG
;
A
#
# COMPACT_ATOMS: atom_id res chain seq x y z
N MET A 1 -26.73 -17.09 2.92
CA MET A 1 -26.44 -16.14 1.83
C MET A 1 -25.23 -16.67 1.08
N ALA A 2 -25.31 -16.80 -0.24
CA ALA A 2 -24.15 -17.19 -1.05
C ALA A 2 -23.08 -16.09 -0.92
N ALA A 3 -21.81 -16.47 -0.89
CA ALA A 3 -20.72 -15.49 -0.91
C ALA A 3 -20.80 -14.68 -2.22
N PRO A 4 -20.67 -13.34 -2.16
CA PRO A 4 -20.70 -12.50 -3.35
C PRO A 4 -19.59 -12.91 -4.33
N ASP A 5 -19.87 -12.84 -5.64
CA ASP A 5 -18.93 -13.29 -6.66
C ASP A 5 -17.71 -12.37 -6.73
N LYS A 6 -16.51 -12.97 -6.53
CA LYS A 6 -15.24 -12.23 -6.45
C LYS A 6 -14.94 -11.38 -7.69
N VAL A 7 -15.37 -11.80 -8.88
CA VAL A 7 -15.08 -11.06 -10.13
C VAL A 7 -16.02 -9.86 -10.25
N LEU A 8 -17.29 -10.06 -9.95
CA LEU A 8 -18.26 -8.98 -9.92
C LEU A 8 -17.87 -7.91 -8.89
N MET A 9 -17.50 -8.34 -7.68
CA MET A 9 -17.01 -7.45 -6.63
C MET A 9 -15.77 -6.66 -7.09
N LEU A 10 -14.78 -7.33 -7.67
CA LEU A 10 -13.56 -6.68 -8.13
C LEU A 10 -13.85 -5.64 -9.22
N ILE A 11 -14.65 -5.97 -10.24
CA ILE A 11 -15.00 -5.04 -11.32
C ILE A 11 -15.74 -3.80 -10.78
N ARG A 12 -16.60 -3.99 -9.79
CA ARG A 12 -17.34 -2.90 -9.14
C ARG A 12 -16.47 -2.02 -8.26
N SER A 13 -15.44 -2.58 -7.61
CA SER A 13 -14.51 -1.81 -6.79
C SER A 13 -13.52 -0.97 -7.60
N LEU A 14 -13.34 -1.26 -8.89
CA LEU A 14 -12.42 -0.50 -9.74
C LEU A 14 -12.85 0.97 -9.87
N SER A 15 -11.89 1.87 -9.70
CA SER A 15 -12.05 3.28 -10.04
C SER A 15 -12.21 3.49 -11.56
N ALA A 16 -12.69 4.67 -11.96
CA ALA A 16 -12.79 5.02 -13.38
C ALA A 16 -11.42 5.01 -14.09
N ALA A 17 -10.34 5.35 -13.38
CA ALA A 17 -8.98 5.31 -13.92
C ALA A 17 -8.51 3.87 -14.14
N GLU A 18 -8.72 2.99 -13.17
CA GLU A 18 -8.37 1.56 -13.25
C GLU A 18 -9.15 0.85 -14.36
N LYS A 19 -10.46 1.13 -14.50
CA LYS A 19 -11.26 0.61 -15.62
C LYS A 19 -10.69 1.07 -16.96
N ARG A 20 -10.40 2.36 -17.12
CA ARG A 20 -9.77 2.88 -18.35
C ARG A 20 -8.42 2.24 -18.64
N TYR A 21 -7.60 2.00 -17.61
CA TYR A 21 -6.33 1.30 -17.75
C TYR A 21 -6.54 -0.13 -18.22
N PHE A 22 -7.43 -0.89 -17.56
CA PHE A 22 -7.78 -2.26 -17.96
C PHE A 22 -8.27 -2.33 -19.40
N HIS A 23 -9.17 -1.43 -19.80
CA HIS A 23 -9.66 -1.31 -21.18
C HIS A 23 -8.49 -1.13 -22.17
N ARG A 24 -7.57 -0.20 -21.91
CA ARG A 24 -6.41 0.05 -22.78
C ARG A 24 -5.43 -1.12 -22.81
N HIS A 25 -5.16 -1.72 -21.66
CA HIS A 25 -4.16 -2.78 -21.50
C HIS A 25 -4.61 -4.11 -22.10
N THR A 26 -5.92 -4.37 -22.10
CA THR A 26 -6.50 -5.62 -22.61
C THR A 26 -7.12 -5.52 -24.00
N GLN A 27 -7.22 -4.30 -24.58
CA GLN A 27 -7.54 -4.09 -25.99
C GLN A 27 -6.43 -4.71 -26.86
N HIS A 28 -6.63 -5.97 -27.22
CA HIS A 28 -5.72 -6.71 -28.07
C HIS A 28 -5.87 -6.28 -29.54
N HIS A 29 -4.75 -6.05 -30.23
CA HIS A 29 -4.68 -5.86 -31.69
C HIS A 29 -4.85 -7.16 -32.52
N GLY A 30 -5.49 -8.19 -31.94
CA GLY A 30 -5.72 -9.49 -32.60
C GLY A 30 -6.97 -9.49 -33.49
N ARG A 31 -7.08 -10.44 -34.42
CA ARG A 31 -8.24 -10.58 -35.31
C ARG A 31 -9.56 -10.92 -34.59
N ARG A 32 -9.51 -11.46 -33.36
CA ARG A 32 -10.70 -11.84 -32.59
C ARG A 32 -10.59 -11.38 -31.14
N GLU A 33 -11.69 -10.85 -30.64
CA GLU A 33 -11.85 -10.38 -29.27
C GLU A 33 -11.80 -11.56 -28.26
N PRO A 34 -10.94 -11.52 -27.23
CA PRO A 34 -10.82 -12.59 -26.24
C PRO A 34 -12.11 -12.81 -25.43
N HIS A 35 -12.37 -14.06 -25.03
CA HIS A 35 -13.57 -14.43 -24.29
C HIS A 35 -13.71 -13.71 -22.93
N TYR A 36 -12.61 -13.57 -22.19
CA TYR A 36 -12.61 -12.86 -20.90
C TYR A 36 -13.02 -11.39 -21.05
N TRP A 37 -12.69 -10.79 -22.20
CA TRP A 37 -12.99 -9.40 -22.48
C TRP A 37 -14.46 -9.20 -22.85
N GLN A 38 -15.03 -10.13 -23.63
CA GLN A 38 -16.48 -10.17 -23.88
C GLN A 38 -17.26 -10.30 -22.56
N LEU A 39 -16.81 -11.18 -21.66
CA LEU A 39 -17.39 -11.35 -20.33
C LEU A 39 -17.27 -10.07 -19.50
N TYR A 40 -16.10 -9.42 -19.49
CA TYR A 40 -15.88 -8.16 -18.76
C TYR A 40 -16.85 -7.07 -19.19
N ARG A 41 -17.00 -6.82 -20.49
CA ARG A 41 -17.89 -5.77 -21.01
C ARG A 41 -19.35 -5.99 -20.62
N PHE A 42 -19.78 -7.25 -20.60
CA PHE A 42 -21.11 -7.60 -20.11
C PHE A 42 -21.25 -7.31 -18.61
N ILE A 43 -20.29 -7.77 -17.79
CA ILE A 43 -20.35 -7.62 -16.34
C ILE A 43 -20.19 -6.15 -15.89
N GLU A 44 -19.40 -5.34 -16.62
CA GLU A 44 -19.27 -3.91 -16.36
C GLU A 44 -20.61 -3.17 -16.48
N GLN A 45 -21.49 -3.63 -17.36
CA GLN A 45 -22.82 -3.06 -17.61
C GLN A 45 -23.93 -3.74 -16.80
N TRP A 46 -23.60 -4.80 -16.05
CA TRP A 46 -24.57 -5.61 -15.32
C TRP A 46 -25.11 -4.84 -14.09
N PRO A 47 -26.42 -4.60 -14.00
CA PRO A 47 -27.00 -3.84 -12.90
C PRO A 47 -27.19 -4.65 -11.62
N GLY A 48 -27.24 -5.99 -11.70
CA GLY A 48 -27.56 -6.87 -10.57
C GLY A 48 -26.41 -7.04 -9.58
N ASP A 49 -26.75 -7.18 -8.29
CA ASP A 49 -25.77 -7.31 -7.21
C ASP A 49 -25.12 -8.68 -7.09
N ASP A 50 -25.77 -9.69 -7.68
CA ASP A 50 -25.28 -11.05 -7.78
C ASP A 50 -24.77 -11.36 -9.19
N TRP A 51 -23.98 -12.43 -9.30
CA TRP A 51 -23.50 -12.92 -10.59
C TRP A 51 -24.68 -13.30 -11.49
N PRO A 52 -24.68 -12.89 -12.78
CA PRO A 52 -25.77 -13.17 -13.70
C PRO A 52 -25.97 -14.68 -13.88
N LEU A 53 -27.23 -15.10 -13.87
CA LEU A 53 -27.63 -16.47 -14.14
C LEU A 53 -27.23 -16.86 -15.56
N ALA A 54 -27.05 -18.16 -15.80
CA ALA A 54 -26.68 -18.67 -17.12
C ALA A 54 -27.70 -18.31 -18.22
N THR A 55 -28.96 -18.04 -17.86
CA THR A 55 -30.03 -17.57 -18.75
C THR A 55 -29.93 -16.10 -19.11
N GLU A 56 -29.22 -15.30 -18.31
CA GLU A 56 -29.04 -13.85 -18.49
C GLU A 56 -27.76 -13.53 -19.26
N LEU A 57 -26.83 -14.49 -19.31
CA LEU A 57 -25.66 -14.40 -20.17
C LEU A 57 -26.08 -14.43 -21.64
N PRO A 58 -25.57 -13.51 -22.47
CA PRO A 58 -25.65 -13.61 -23.93
C PRO A 58 -25.15 -14.95 -24.44
N ASP A 59 -25.49 -15.28 -25.69
CA ASP A 59 -25.03 -16.51 -26.35
C ASP A 59 -23.55 -16.43 -26.74
N PHE A 60 -22.70 -16.41 -25.73
CA PHE A 60 -21.27 -16.36 -25.87
C PHE A 60 -20.72 -17.73 -26.30
N PRO A 61 -19.67 -17.76 -27.14
CA PRO A 61 -19.05 -19.02 -27.59
C PRO A 61 -18.39 -19.82 -26.45
N PHE A 62 -18.36 -19.27 -25.24
CA PHE A 62 -17.79 -19.88 -24.03
C PHE A 62 -18.84 -20.12 -22.93
N ARG A 63 -20.14 -20.09 -23.24
CA ARG A 63 -21.23 -20.22 -22.26
C ARG A 63 -21.10 -21.46 -21.37
N ASP A 64 -20.69 -22.59 -21.95
CA ASP A 64 -20.47 -23.86 -21.21
C ASP A 64 -19.15 -23.86 -20.40
N HIS A 65 -18.31 -22.86 -20.59
CA HIS A 65 -16.99 -22.70 -19.95
C HIS A 65 -16.86 -21.37 -19.20
N VAL A 66 -17.98 -20.76 -18.80
CA VAL A 66 -18.01 -19.46 -18.09
C VAL A 66 -17.14 -19.47 -16.84
N ALA A 67 -17.07 -20.58 -16.10
CA ALA A 67 -16.19 -20.68 -14.93
C ALA A 67 -14.70 -20.48 -15.29
N VAL A 68 -14.25 -21.07 -16.40
CA VAL A 68 -12.86 -20.94 -16.89
C VAL A 68 -12.61 -19.50 -17.36
N VAL A 69 -13.53 -18.94 -18.14
CA VAL A 69 -13.41 -17.57 -18.64
C VAL A 69 -13.48 -16.55 -17.50
N LYS A 70 -14.28 -16.82 -16.46
CA LYS A 70 -14.35 -16.00 -15.25
C LYS A 70 -13.03 -16.01 -14.48
N ASN A 71 -12.41 -17.18 -14.31
CA ASN A 71 -11.07 -17.25 -13.70
C ASN A 71 -10.03 -16.51 -14.55
N GLN A 72 -10.05 -16.69 -15.86
CA GLN A 72 -9.16 -15.95 -16.76
C GLN A 72 -9.36 -14.43 -16.64
N LEU A 73 -10.61 -13.97 -16.57
CA LEU A 73 -10.92 -12.56 -16.35
C LEU A 73 -10.37 -12.06 -15.00
N TYR A 74 -10.54 -12.83 -13.94
CA TYR A 74 -9.99 -12.49 -12.63
C TYR A 74 -8.47 -12.29 -12.66
N GLU A 75 -7.73 -13.24 -13.23
CA GLU A 75 -6.27 -13.12 -13.35
C GLU A 75 -5.87 -11.91 -14.19
N ARG A 76 -6.58 -11.64 -15.31
CA ARG A 76 -6.30 -10.47 -16.15
C ARG A 76 -6.59 -9.15 -15.45
N LEU A 77 -7.62 -9.09 -14.62
CA LEU A 77 -7.92 -7.93 -13.79
C LEU A 77 -6.80 -7.68 -12.77
N LEU A 78 -6.32 -8.74 -12.11
CA LEU A 78 -5.20 -8.64 -11.17
C LEU A 78 -3.91 -8.20 -11.86
N ASP A 79 -3.57 -8.78 -13.01
CA ASP A 79 -2.39 -8.40 -13.80
C ASP A 79 -2.43 -6.91 -14.17
N ALA A 80 -3.57 -6.43 -14.66
CA ALA A 80 -3.71 -5.03 -15.06
C ALA A 80 -3.68 -4.08 -13.86
N LEU A 81 -4.26 -4.46 -12.73
CA LEU A 81 -4.16 -3.68 -11.48
C LEU A 81 -2.71 -3.62 -11.00
N HIS A 82 -1.99 -4.74 -11.03
CA HIS A 82 -0.58 -4.78 -10.69
C HIS A 82 0.22 -3.80 -11.54
N LEU A 83 0.04 -3.81 -12.86
CA LEU A 83 0.74 -2.91 -13.77
C LEU A 83 0.31 -1.44 -13.58
N TYR A 84 -0.99 -1.19 -13.37
CA TYR A 84 -1.49 0.14 -13.08
C TYR A 84 -0.83 0.74 -11.83
N TYR A 85 -0.80 0.00 -10.72
CA TYR A 85 -0.19 0.50 -9.50
C TYR A 85 1.34 0.57 -9.60
N LEU A 86 1.98 -0.34 -10.33
CA LEU A 86 3.42 -0.27 -10.61
C LEU A 86 3.81 1.04 -11.30
N GLU A 87 2.95 1.58 -12.16
CA GLU A 87 3.18 2.85 -12.86
C GLU A 87 2.81 4.08 -12.04
N ASN A 88 1.81 3.97 -11.15
CA ASN A 88 1.17 5.13 -10.51
C ASN A 88 1.40 5.24 -8.99
N GLN A 89 2.03 4.26 -8.35
CA GLN A 89 2.29 4.28 -6.90
C GLN A 89 3.78 4.51 -6.60
N PRO A 90 4.13 5.59 -5.86
CA PRO A 90 5.50 5.85 -5.43
C PRO A 90 6.13 4.70 -4.64
N GLU A 91 5.35 3.99 -3.83
CA GLU A 91 5.83 2.84 -3.05
C GLU A 91 6.24 1.65 -3.95
N GLU A 92 5.57 1.45 -5.09
CA GLU A 92 5.96 0.41 -6.05
C GLU A 92 7.28 0.74 -6.74
N GLN A 93 7.58 2.03 -6.90
CA GLN A 93 8.89 2.48 -7.36
C GLN A 93 10.00 2.15 -6.36
N LEU A 94 9.77 2.28 -5.05
CA LEU A 94 10.69 1.84 -4.01
C LEU A 94 10.96 0.33 -4.10
N LYS A 95 9.89 -0.48 -4.10
CA LYS A 95 9.99 -1.95 -4.20
C LYS A 95 10.76 -2.37 -5.45
N ARG A 96 10.56 -1.67 -6.56
CA ARG A 96 11.31 -1.88 -7.80
C ARG A 96 12.80 -1.61 -7.63
N TRP A 97 13.21 -0.55 -6.94
CA TRP A 97 14.63 -0.28 -6.69
C TRP A 97 15.28 -1.34 -5.81
N LEU A 98 14.63 -1.74 -4.71
CA LEU A 98 15.11 -2.82 -3.83
C LEU A 98 15.29 -4.12 -4.62
N HIS A 99 14.28 -4.49 -5.42
CA HIS A 99 14.35 -5.68 -6.27
C HIS A 99 15.45 -5.59 -7.34
N GLN A 100 15.60 -4.44 -8.00
CA GLN A 100 16.67 -4.22 -8.97
C GLN A 100 18.07 -4.29 -8.33
N ALA A 101 18.24 -3.77 -7.12
CA ALA A 101 19.49 -3.88 -6.37
C ALA A 101 19.86 -5.36 -6.15
N HIS A 102 18.89 -6.16 -5.71
CA HIS A 102 19.06 -7.60 -5.52
C HIS A 102 19.45 -8.33 -6.81
N LEU A 103 18.75 -8.04 -7.92
CA LEU A 103 19.05 -8.64 -9.22
C LEU A 103 20.45 -8.28 -9.71
N LEU A 104 20.84 -7.01 -9.61
CA LEU A 104 22.15 -6.54 -10.04
C LEU A 104 23.27 -7.19 -9.24
N LEU A 105 23.09 -7.30 -7.92
CA LEU A 105 24.06 -7.98 -7.06
C LEU A 105 24.21 -9.46 -7.43
N ARG A 106 23.10 -10.17 -7.64
CA ARG A 106 23.11 -11.57 -8.13
C ARG A 106 23.80 -11.75 -9.48
N ARG A 107 23.84 -10.71 -10.30
CA ARG A 107 24.52 -10.69 -11.61
C ARG A 107 25.98 -10.21 -11.52
N GLY A 108 26.51 -10.04 -10.31
CA GLY A 108 27.88 -9.58 -10.10
C GLY A 108 28.10 -8.11 -10.45
N GLN A 109 27.05 -7.29 -10.37
CA GLN A 109 27.11 -5.85 -10.66
C GLN A 109 26.88 -5.02 -9.37
N PRO A 110 27.83 -5.02 -8.43
CA PRO A 110 27.65 -4.38 -7.12
C PRO A 110 27.53 -2.86 -7.19
N ASP A 111 28.20 -2.19 -8.14
CA ASP A 111 28.08 -0.74 -8.32
C ASP A 111 26.68 -0.33 -8.78
N GLY A 112 26.08 -1.15 -9.65
CA GLY A 112 24.69 -0.97 -10.07
C GLY A 112 23.73 -1.20 -8.91
N ALA A 113 23.96 -2.25 -8.12
CA ALA A 113 23.17 -2.55 -6.93
C ALA A 113 23.22 -1.39 -5.91
N ARG A 114 24.42 -0.85 -5.64
CA ARG A 114 24.62 0.28 -4.73
C ARG A 114 23.85 1.51 -5.14
N LYS A 115 23.84 1.86 -6.43
CA LYS A 115 23.06 3.00 -6.94
C LYS A 115 21.56 2.82 -6.69
N ARG A 116 21.02 1.62 -6.89
CA ARG A 116 19.61 1.33 -6.61
C ARG A 116 19.29 1.34 -5.12
N SER A 117 20.19 0.80 -4.31
CA SER A 117 20.07 0.85 -2.84
C SER A 117 20.02 2.30 -2.33
N GLN A 118 20.90 3.17 -2.83
CA GLN A 118 20.90 4.60 -2.46
C GLN A 118 19.61 5.33 -2.85
N GLN A 119 19.03 5.00 -4.01
CA GLN A 119 17.73 5.55 -4.41
C GLN A 119 16.61 5.11 -3.45
N ALA A 120 16.61 3.82 -3.09
CA ALA A 120 15.66 3.29 -2.13
C ALA A 120 15.82 3.93 -0.74
N ARG A 121 17.07 4.11 -0.28
CA ARG A 121 17.39 4.79 0.97
C ARG A 121 16.82 6.20 1.02
N GLN A 122 17.18 7.04 0.04
CA GLN A 122 16.72 8.42 -0.01
C GLN A 122 15.20 8.49 0.05
N TRP A 123 14.52 7.64 -0.73
CA TRP A 123 13.06 7.61 -0.74
C TRP A 123 12.48 7.16 0.61
N ILE A 124 13.06 6.16 1.27
CA ILE A 124 12.62 5.71 2.60
C ILE A 124 12.75 6.84 3.63
N GLU A 125 13.85 7.57 3.60
CA GLU A 125 14.10 8.70 4.51
C GLU A 125 13.12 9.86 4.22
N ASP A 126 13.00 10.26 2.94
CA ASP A 126 12.12 11.36 2.49
C ASP A 126 10.65 11.08 2.84
N GLN A 127 10.21 9.83 2.68
CA GLN A 127 8.82 9.43 2.89
C GLN A 127 8.58 8.88 4.31
N ALA A 128 9.62 8.83 5.16
CA ALA A 128 9.59 8.18 6.46
C ALA A 128 9.04 6.73 6.41
N ALA A 129 9.34 6.00 5.32
CA ALA A 129 8.84 4.65 5.05
C ALA A 129 9.72 3.57 5.70
N TRP A 130 9.97 3.73 7.01
CA TRP A 130 10.95 2.98 7.78
C TRP A 130 10.68 1.46 7.81
N THR A 131 9.47 1.01 7.45
CA THR A 131 9.11 -0.43 7.34
C THR A 131 9.95 -1.17 6.30
N TYR A 132 10.50 -0.46 5.32
CA TYR A 132 11.39 -1.01 4.29
C TYR A 132 12.88 -0.98 4.69
N TRP A 133 13.22 -0.34 5.82
CA TRP A 133 14.61 -0.20 6.27
C TRP A 133 15.33 -1.54 6.48
N PRO A 134 14.72 -2.57 7.09
CA PRO A 134 15.38 -3.86 7.27
C PRO A 134 15.79 -4.52 5.95
N GLU A 135 14.96 -4.43 4.91
CA GLU A 135 15.26 -4.98 3.59
C GLU A 135 16.39 -4.21 2.91
N LEU A 136 16.36 -2.87 2.99
CA LEU A 136 17.45 -2.01 2.52
C LEU A 136 18.79 -2.35 3.20
N MET A 137 18.79 -2.45 4.54
CA MET A 137 20.00 -2.74 5.31
C MET A 137 20.57 -4.11 4.97
N GLU A 138 19.72 -5.11 4.74
CA GLU A 138 20.14 -6.43 4.29
C GLU A 138 20.80 -6.37 2.91
N LEU A 139 20.26 -5.59 1.96
CA LEU A 139 20.89 -5.37 0.66
C LEU A 139 22.23 -4.64 0.78
N ASP A 140 22.30 -3.58 1.58
CA ASP A 140 23.53 -2.83 1.82
C ASP A 140 24.63 -3.72 2.42
N ARG A 141 24.26 -4.61 3.36
CA ARG A 141 25.16 -5.62 3.93
C ARG A 141 25.69 -6.57 2.86
N GLN A 142 24.81 -7.12 2.02
CA GLN A 142 25.22 -8.04 0.95
C GLN A 142 26.11 -7.35 -0.10
N ILE A 143 25.83 -6.09 -0.45
CA ILE A 143 26.68 -5.29 -1.35
C ILE A 143 28.06 -5.07 -0.71
N MET A 144 28.09 -4.74 0.58
CA MET A 144 29.32 -4.56 1.34
C MET A 144 30.15 -5.86 1.36
N GLU A 145 29.50 -7.00 1.64
CA GLU A 145 30.11 -8.34 1.60
C GLU A 145 30.73 -8.68 0.25
N PHE A 146 30.04 -8.32 -0.84
CA PHE A 146 30.53 -8.54 -2.20
C PHE A 146 31.71 -7.62 -2.58
N THR A 147 31.77 -6.41 -2.01
CA THR A 147 32.73 -5.37 -2.41
C THR A 147 33.91 -5.19 -1.47
N PHE A 148 33.95 -5.92 -0.35
CA PHE A 148 34.97 -5.75 0.68
C PHE A 148 36.41 -5.85 0.14
N ARG A 149 37.25 -4.92 0.60
CA ARG A 149 38.71 -5.00 0.58
C ARG A 149 39.20 -4.93 2.04
N GLU A 150 40.22 -5.72 2.42
CA GLU A 150 40.62 -5.97 3.82
C GLU A 150 40.85 -4.74 4.71
N LYS A 151 41.19 -3.57 4.16
CA LYS A 151 41.67 -2.42 4.95
C LYS A 151 40.57 -1.55 5.59
N ASP A 152 39.31 -1.66 5.17
CA ASP A 152 38.21 -0.77 5.63
C ASP A 152 37.11 -1.49 6.44
N GLN A 153 37.37 -2.73 6.88
CA GLN A 153 36.32 -3.63 7.40
C GLN A 153 35.64 -3.14 8.70
N GLY A 154 36.42 -2.65 9.66
CA GLY A 154 35.89 -2.30 10.99
C GLY A 154 34.94 -1.09 10.96
N ALA A 155 35.40 0.01 10.36
CA ALA A 155 34.64 1.26 10.32
C ALA A 155 33.38 1.15 9.45
N ALA A 156 33.47 0.47 8.30
CA ALA A 156 32.31 0.29 7.42
C ALA A 156 31.20 -0.57 8.07
N LEU A 157 31.59 -1.63 8.78
CA LEU A 157 30.63 -2.47 9.51
C LEU A 157 29.97 -1.70 10.66
N GLN A 158 30.75 -0.91 11.41
CA GLN A 158 30.21 -0.08 12.49
C GLN A 158 29.20 0.95 11.96
N ALA A 159 29.54 1.65 10.87
CA ALA A 159 28.63 2.60 10.24
C ALA A 159 27.32 1.92 9.79
N TRP A 160 27.40 0.73 9.16
CA TRP A 160 26.21 -0.03 8.79
C TRP A 160 25.36 -0.45 10.00
N GLN A 161 25.99 -0.83 11.12
CA GLN A 161 25.26 -1.18 12.36
C GLN A 161 24.56 0.03 12.96
N GLU A 162 25.20 1.19 12.96
CA GLU A 162 24.63 2.44 13.45
C GLU A 162 23.43 2.88 12.61
N ASP A 163 23.56 2.84 11.28
CA ASP A 163 22.48 3.11 10.33
C ASP A 163 21.29 2.16 10.53
N TYR A 164 21.56 0.86 10.70
CA TYR A 164 20.49 -0.10 10.90
C TYR A 164 19.75 0.19 12.22
N ARG A 165 20.48 0.45 13.30
CA ARG A 165 19.88 0.80 14.60
C ARG A 165 19.05 2.07 14.50
N TYR A 166 19.53 3.09 13.80
CA TYR A 166 18.79 4.34 13.61
C TYR A 166 17.40 4.10 12.99
N GLY A 167 17.32 3.38 11.87
CA GLY A 167 16.00 3.11 11.26
C GLY A 167 15.11 2.18 12.10
N LEU A 168 15.68 1.27 12.89
CA LEU A 168 14.91 0.49 13.86
C LEU A 168 14.33 1.38 14.98
N GLU A 169 15.08 2.37 15.46
CA GLU A 169 14.59 3.34 16.43
C GLU A 169 13.42 4.16 15.86
N GLN A 170 13.47 4.55 14.58
CA GLN A 170 12.36 5.23 13.90
C GLN A 170 11.10 4.35 13.79
N LEU A 171 11.27 3.05 13.58
CA LEU A 171 10.16 2.10 13.58
C LEU A 171 9.54 1.92 14.97
N LEU A 172 10.40 1.76 15.98
CA LEU A 172 9.98 1.59 17.36
C LEU A 172 9.27 2.84 17.90
N SER A 173 9.74 4.03 17.53
CA SER A 173 9.09 5.29 17.92
C SER A 173 7.70 5.44 17.31
N ALA A 174 7.44 4.90 16.11
CA ALA A 174 6.15 4.98 15.45
C ALA A 174 5.11 3.98 16.00
N LEU A 175 5.55 2.89 16.64
CA LEU A 175 4.69 1.78 17.04
C LEU A 175 3.53 2.17 17.98
N PRO A 176 3.71 3.02 19.02
CA PRO A 176 2.61 3.39 19.90
C PRO A 176 1.46 4.11 19.17
N TYR A 177 1.79 4.97 18.20
CA TYR A 177 0.82 5.71 17.40
C TYR A 177 0.01 4.77 16.50
N ALA A 178 0.70 3.90 15.77
CA ALA A 178 0.08 2.89 14.91
C ALA A 178 -0.83 1.95 15.71
N GLY A 179 -0.37 1.51 16.89
CA GLY A 179 -1.13 0.65 17.81
C GLY A 179 -2.40 1.31 18.34
N LEU A 180 -2.30 2.56 18.79
CA LEU A 180 -3.44 3.33 19.28
C LEU A 180 -4.47 3.56 18.17
N LYS A 181 -4.02 4.01 16.99
CA LYS A 181 -4.87 4.20 15.80
C LYS A 181 -5.61 2.91 15.45
N ALA A 182 -4.89 1.79 15.35
CA ALA A 182 -5.48 0.51 14.98
C ALA A 182 -6.56 0.06 15.99
N ARG A 183 -6.31 0.25 17.29
CA ARG A 183 -7.28 -0.09 18.34
C ARG A 183 -8.54 0.78 18.28
N ILE A 184 -8.40 2.10 18.11
CA ILE A 184 -9.54 3.02 17.98
C ILE A 184 -10.34 2.69 16.71
N ALA A 185 -9.65 2.51 15.58
CA ALA A 185 -10.29 2.15 14.31
C ALA A 185 -11.04 0.81 14.40
N HIS A 186 -10.46 -0.20 15.04
CA HIS A 186 -11.12 -1.48 15.27
C HIS A 186 -12.41 -1.32 16.09
N GLN A 187 -12.37 -0.50 17.14
CA GLN A 187 -13.55 -0.25 17.97
C GLN A 187 -14.64 0.52 17.20
N HIS A 188 -14.26 1.56 16.47
CA HIS A 188 -15.16 2.32 15.61
C HIS A 188 -15.89 1.42 14.59
N LEU A 189 -15.18 0.49 13.95
CA LEU A 189 -15.77 -0.45 12.98
C LEU A 189 -16.74 -1.44 13.62
N ARG A 190 -16.54 -1.80 14.89
CA ARG A 190 -17.39 -2.75 15.62
C ARG A 190 -18.58 -2.09 16.31
N ARG A 191 -18.47 -0.82 16.69
CA ARG A 191 -19.45 -0.09 17.51
C ARG A 191 -19.50 1.38 17.13
N VAL A 192 -20.70 1.87 16.80
CA VAL A 192 -20.96 3.29 16.53
C VAL A 192 -20.86 4.14 17.83
N SER A 193 -21.01 3.53 19.02
CA SER A 193 -20.87 4.20 20.31
C SER A 193 -20.11 3.30 21.29
N LEU A 194 -19.02 3.82 21.87
CA LEU A 194 -18.30 3.17 22.96
C LEU A 194 -18.82 3.62 24.33
N PRO A 195 -18.70 2.79 25.37
CA PRO A 195 -18.97 3.22 26.74
C PRO A 195 -17.87 4.16 27.25
N GLU A 196 -18.23 5.04 28.19
CA GLU A 196 -17.38 6.13 28.67
C GLU A 196 -16.04 5.68 29.26
N ASN A 197 -16.01 4.52 29.92
CA ASN A 197 -14.79 3.95 30.49
C ASN A 197 -13.77 3.55 29.41
N GLU A 198 -14.22 3.04 28.26
CA GLU A 198 -13.35 2.69 27.13
C GLU A 198 -12.82 3.97 26.44
N LEU A 199 -13.67 4.99 26.28
CA LEU A 199 -13.27 6.30 25.75
C LEU A 199 -12.24 6.98 26.66
N ALA A 200 -12.46 6.98 27.97
CA ALA A 200 -11.54 7.54 28.96
C ALA A 200 -10.16 6.86 28.92
N ALA A 201 -10.11 5.53 28.72
CA ALA A 201 -8.85 4.81 28.58
C ALA A 201 -8.08 5.25 27.32
N PHE A 202 -8.76 5.42 26.19
CA PHE A 202 -8.14 5.94 24.97
C PHE A 202 -7.65 7.38 25.14
N ARG A 203 -8.41 8.25 25.80
CA ARG A 203 -7.97 9.62 26.09
C ARG A 203 -6.72 9.66 26.96
N HIS A 204 -6.67 8.81 28.00
CA HIS A 204 -5.50 8.74 28.86
C HIS A 204 -4.27 8.25 28.09
N GLU A 205 -4.40 7.14 27.36
CA GLU A 205 -3.31 6.62 26.53
C GLU A 205 -2.83 7.64 25.49
N TRP A 206 -3.77 8.35 24.85
CA TRP A 206 -3.45 9.43 23.91
C TRP A 206 -2.73 10.60 24.58
N SER A 207 -3.12 11.00 25.80
CA SER A 207 -2.49 12.11 26.53
C SER A 207 -1.04 11.84 26.95
N GLU A 208 -0.66 10.56 27.05
CA GLU A 208 0.72 10.16 27.35
C GLU A 208 1.60 10.11 26.09
N LEU A 209 1.00 10.12 24.89
CA LEU A 209 1.77 10.14 23.65
C LEU A 209 2.22 11.57 23.30
N PRO A 210 3.53 11.82 23.17
CA PRO A 210 4.01 13.12 22.74
C PRO A 210 3.57 13.40 21.30
N ILE A 211 3.49 14.68 20.93
CA ILE A 211 3.37 15.05 19.51
C ILE A 211 4.73 14.77 18.88
N THR A 212 4.72 13.97 17.81
CA THR A 212 5.92 13.59 17.06
C THR A 212 6.06 14.40 15.79
N GLU A 213 7.29 14.73 15.41
CA GLU A 213 7.63 15.35 14.12
C GLU A 213 7.79 14.31 13.01
N GLN A 214 7.87 13.03 13.36
CA GLN A 214 7.98 11.95 12.37
C GLN A 214 6.66 11.86 11.57
N PRO A 215 6.66 12.15 10.25
CA PRO A 215 5.43 12.38 9.52
C PRO A 215 4.42 11.23 9.56
N GLY A 216 4.86 9.97 9.39
CA GLY A 216 3.97 8.81 9.46
C GLY A 216 3.33 8.61 10.84
N ALA A 217 4.09 8.83 11.92
CA ALA A 217 3.58 8.72 13.29
C ALA A 217 2.67 9.91 13.65
N ALA A 218 2.95 11.10 13.12
CA ALA A 218 2.11 12.28 13.26
C ALA A 218 0.77 12.11 12.52
N ALA A 219 0.79 11.52 11.32
CA ALA A 219 -0.43 11.16 10.60
C ALA A 219 -1.27 10.16 11.39
N ASP A 220 -0.64 9.12 11.95
CA ASP A 220 -1.33 8.15 12.80
C ASP A 220 -1.92 8.78 14.07
N TYR A 221 -1.19 9.71 14.69
CA TYR A 221 -1.64 10.47 15.85
C TYR A 221 -2.90 11.29 15.53
N TYR A 222 -2.87 12.11 14.48
CA TYR A 222 -4.01 12.96 14.13
C TYR A 222 -5.20 12.18 13.60
N GLN A 223 -4.97 11.05 12.92
CA GLN A 223 -6.05 10.15 12.51
C GLN A 223 -6.71 9.48 13.72
N ALA A 224 -5.93 9.01 14.69
CA ALA A 224 -6.45 8.48 15.94
C ALA A 224 -7.26 9.53 16.71
N GLN A 225 -6.74 10.76 16.80
CA GLN A 225 -7.43 11.89 17.44
C GLN A 225 -8.75 12.22 16.74
N ALA A 226 -8.76 12.29 15.40
CA ALA A 226 -9.96 12.59 14.64
C ALA A 226 -11.05 11.51 14.84
N LEU A 227 -10.65 10.23 14.82
CA LEU A 227 -11.56 9.11 15.06
C LEU A 227 -12.12 9.13 16.48
N LEU A 228 -11.28 9.37 17.49
CA LEU A 228 -11.72 9.43 18.88
C LEU A 228 -12.70 10.59 19.11
N ALA A 229 -12.38 11.80 18.65
CA ALA A 229 -13.26 12.96 18.74
C ALA A 229 -14.60 12.74 18.01
N PHE A 230 -14.57 12.04 16.88
CA PHE A 230 -15.80 11.64 16.17
C PHE A 230 -16.66 10.70 17.03
N MET A 231 -16.06 9.67 17.64
CA MET A 231 -16.74 8.73 18.52
C MET A 231 -17.31 9.41 19.78
N GLU A 232 -16.66 10.47 20.25
CA GLU A 232 -17.11 11.31 21.37
C GLU A 232 -18.15 12.38 20.98
N ARG A 233 -18.55 12.44 19.70
CA ARG A 233 -19.49 13.44 19.17
C ARG A 233 -18.99 14.88 19.34
N GLN A 234 -17.68 15.09 19.18
CA GLN A 234 -17.02 16.39 19.18
C GLN A 234 -16.59 16.78 17.75
N PRO A 235 -17.53 17.23 16.90
CA PRO A 235 -17.27 17.45 15.48
C PRO A 235 -16.21 18.52 15.20
N MET A 236 -16.09 19.53 16.07
CA MET A 236 -15.09 20.60 15.93
C MET A 236 -13.67 20.09 16.18
N GLU A 237 -13.49 19.21 17.17
CA GLU A 237 -12.19 18.60 17.47
C GLU A 237 -11.79 17.60 16.38
N ALA A 238 -12.74 16.78 15.92
CA ALA A 238 -12.52 15.88 14.80
C ALA A 238 -12.10 16.62 13.53
N ARG A 239 -12.74 17.77 13.25
CA ARG A 239 -12.37 18.64 12.13
C ARG A 239 -10.96 19.20 12.29
N ALA A 240 -10.61 19.75 13.45
CA ALA A 240 -9.28 20.31 13.69
C ALA A 240 -8.17 19.25 13.56
N ALA A 241 -8.41 18.04 14.06
CA ALA A 241 -7.49 16.91 13.89
C ALA A 241 -7.34 16.51 12.41
N ASN A 242 -8.43 16.45 11.65
CA ASN A 242 -8.37 16.19 10.21
C ASN A 242 -7.63 17.29 9.44
N GLU A 243 -7.79 18.56 9.79
CA GLU A 243 -7.05 19.67 9.18
C GLU A 243 -5.53 19.53 9.41
N ARG A 244 -5.12 19.12 10.63
CA ARG A 244 -3.71 18.83 10.93
C ARG A 244 -3.19 17.60 10.19
N LEU A 245 -3.99 16.53 10.14
CA LEU A 245 -3.67 15.33 9.35
C LEU A 245 -3.42 15.68 7.87
N LEU A 246 -4.31 16.47 7.28
CA LEU A 246 -4.15 16.91 5.89
C LEU A 246 -2.89 17.75 5.69
N SER A 247 -2.50 18.59 6.66
CA SER A 247 -1.23 19.32 6.62
C SER A 247 -0.04 18.36 6.59
N VAL A 248 0.00 17.39 7.51
CA VAL A 248 1.09 16.39 7.58
C VAL A 248 1.18 15.60 6.28
N LEU A 249 0.05 15.12 5.74
CA LEU A 249 0.03 14.37 4.49
C LEU A 249 0.41 15.21 3.27
N ALA A 250 0.05 16.50 3.26
CA ALA A 250 0.39 17.41 2.17
C ALA A 250 1.89 17.74 2.13
N ASP A 251 2.59 17.62 3.25
CA ASP A 251 4.04 17.76 3.33
C ASP A 251 4.77 16.47 2.88
N GLN A 252 4.06 15.32 2.88
CA GLN A 252 4.58 14.04 2.38
C GLN A 252 4.34 13.82 0.88
N ASP A 253 3.51 14.62 0.22
CA ASP A 253 3.13 14.39 -1.19
C ASP A 253 4.33 14.62 -2.14
N PRO A 254 4.89 13.55 -2.76
CA PRO A 254 6.02 13.68 -3.66
C PRO A 254 5.68 14.49 -4.92
N ALA A 255 4.41 14.70 -5.26
CA ALA A 255 3.99 15.51 -6.41
C ALA A 255 4.24 17.03 -6.24
N ARG A 256 4.59 17.51 -5.03
CA ARG A 256 4.94 18.92 -4.78
C ARG A 256 6.42 19.27 -4.98
N HIS A 257 7.29 18.26 -5.07
CA HIS A 257 8.73 18.43 -5.20
C HIS A 257 9.29 18.06 -6.59
N GLY A 258 8.40 17.89 -7.59
CA GLY A 258 8.73 17.60 -8.99
C GLY A 258 8.47 18.77 -9.93
#